data_AF-A0A9D6TPD9-F1
#
_entry.id   AF-A0A9D6TPD9-F1
#
_cell.length_a   1.000
_cell.length_b   1.000
_cell.length_c   1.000
_cell.angle_alpha   90.00
_cell.angle_beta   90.00
_cell.angle_gamma   90.00
#
_symmetry.space_group_name_H-M   'P 1'
#
loop_
_entity.id
_entity.type
_entity.pdbx_description
1 polymer ?
#
loop_
_entity_poly.entity_id
_entity_poly.type
_entity_poly.pdbx_seq_one_letter_code
_entity_poly.pdbx_strand_id
1 'polypeptide(L)'
;MTITKTIPAEGLKGLDVHQGDTLHILAVMDSAILVQFSRNEPASSEPPGKASEWLRTAKGSVQLAPDESPDDARMGYYTTKFGLNR
;
A
#
# COMPACT_ATOMS: atom_id res chain seq x y z
N MET A 1 -20.31 10.18 18.52
CA MET A 1 -21.12 9.25 19.33
C MET A 1 -20.78 7.85 18.85
N THR A 2 -20.31 6.97 19.74
CA THR A 2 -19.82 5.63 19.37
C THR A 2 -20.76 4.60 19.98
N ILE A 3 -21.19 3.61 19.18
CA ILE A 3 -22.04 2.51 19.63
C ILE A 3 -21.25 1.22 19.43
N THR A 4 -21.05 0.47 20.51
CA THR A 4 -20.39 -0.84 20.48
C THR A 4 -21.43 -1.93 20.61
N LYS A 5 -21.47 -2.86 19.66
CA LYS A 5 -22.36 -4.02 19.67
C LYS A 5 -21.57 -5.27 19.31
N THR A 6 -21.84 -6.36 20.02
CA THR A 6 -21.23 -7.66 19.74
C THR A 6 -22.03 -8.36 18.65
N ILE A 7 -21.34 -8.85 17.61
CA ILE A 7 -21.90 -9.66 16.53
C ILE A 7 -21.42 -11.10 16.73
N PRO A 8 -22.29 -12.12 16.62
CA PRO A 8 -21.88 -13.51 16.69
C PRO A 8 -20.83 -13.84 15.62
N ALA A 9 -19.74 -14.49 16.02
CA ALA A 9 -18.62 -14.81 15.12
C ALA A 9 -19.02 -15.80 14.01
N GLU A 10 -20.08 -16.58 14.23
CA GLU A 10 -20.62 -17.53 13.27
C GLU A 10 -20.99 -16.87 11.94
N GLY A 11 -21.56 -15.66 11.99
CA GLY A 11 -21.96 -14.91 10.80
C GLY A 11 -20.78 -14.28 10.04
N LEU A 12 -19.58 -14.31 10.62
CA LEU A 12 -18.35 -13.74 10.04
C LEU A 12 -17.36 -14.83 9.60
N LYS A 13 -17.69 -16.11 9.78
CA LYS A 13 -16.83 -17.22 9.34
C LYS A 13 -16.60 -17.14 7.83
N GLY A 14 -15.33 -17.09 7.44
CA GLY A 14 -14.91 -17.01 6.04
C GLY A 14 -14.73 -15.58 5.49
N LEU A 15 -15.03 -14.53 6.27
CA LEU A 15 -14.84 -13.13 5.85
C LEU A 15 -13.47 -12.54 6.21
N ASP A 16 -12.58 -13.34 6.81
CA ASP A 16 -11.20 -12.98 7.18
C ASP A 16 -11.09 -11.60 7.89
N VAL A 17 -11.98 -11.40 8.87
CA VAL A 17 -12.11 -10.15 9.64
C VAL A 17 -11.09 -10.14 10.79
N HIS A 18 -10.37 -9.03 10.92
CA HIS A 18 -9.32 -8.83 11.91
C HIS A 18 -9.61 -7.64 12.83
N GLN A 19 -8.93 -7.60 13.98
CA GLN A 19 -8.97 -6.44 14.86
C GLN A 19 -8.41 -5.22 14.13
N GLY A 20 -9.17 -4.12 14.15
CA GLY A 20 -8.79 -2.87 13.49
C GLY A 20 -9.38 -2.71 12.08
N ASP A 21 -10.01 -3.75 11.52
CA ASP A 21 -10.78 -3.61 10.28
C ASP A 21 -11.98 -2.68 10.47
N THR A 22 -12.36 -1.99 9.39
CA THR A 22 -13.48 -1.06 9.41
C THR A 22 -14.73 -1.72 8.85
N LEU A 23 -15.83 -1.66 9.59
CA LEU A 23 -17.16 -2.13 9.16
C LEU A 23 -18.00 -0.94 8.68
N HIS A 24 -18.47 -1.01 7.44
CA HIS A 24 -19.44 -0.08 6.86
C HIS A 24 -20.78 -0.75 6.65
N ILE A 25 -21.87 -0.09 7.05
CA ILE A 25 -23.23 -0.50 6.70
C ILE A 25 -23.59 0.17 5.37
N LEU A 26 -23.83 -0.63 4.35
CA LEU A 26 -24.20 -0.13 3.01
C LEU A 26 -25.71 0.01 2.85
N ALA A 27 -26.48 -0.94 3.39
CA ALA A 27 -27.94 -0.92 3.33
C ALA A 27 -28.56 -1.69 4.51
N VAL A 28 -29.76 -1.27 4.90
CA VAL A 28 -30.61 -2.00 5.84
C VAL A 28 -31.82 -2.50 5.06
N MET A 29 -32.04 -3.81 5.07
CA MET A 29 -33.17 -4.50 4.45
C MET A 29 -34.05 -5.09 5.55
N ASP A 30 -35.28 -5.48 5.22
CA ASP A 30 -36.28 -5.91 6.20
C ASP A 30 -35.81 -7.08 7.10
N SER A 31 -34.93 -7.95 6.60
CA SER A 31 -34.42 -9.12 7.32
C SER A 31 -32.89 -9.19 7.43
N ALA A 32 -32.15 -8.23 6.88
CA ALA A 32 -30.70 -8.31 6.79
C ALA A 32 -30.04 -6.93 6.68
N ILE A 33 -28.77 -6.84 7.05
CA ILE A 33 -27.94 -5.65 6.88
C ILE A 33 -26.82 -6.01 5.92
N LEU A 34 -26.69 -5.22 4.85
CA LEU A 34 -25.56 -5.33 3.94
C LEU A 34 -24.37 -4.59 4.54
N VAL A 35 -23.30 -5.32 4.82
CA VAL A 35 -22.08 -4.77 5.41
C VAL A 35 -20.88 -4.96 4.48
N GLN A 36 -19.97 -4.00 4.49
CA GLN A 36 -18.67 -4.07 3.84
C GLN A 36 -17.58 -4.03 4.91
N PHE A 37 -16.63 -4.95 4.82
CA PHE A 37 -15.42 -4.96 5.64
C PHE A 37 -14.26 -4.44 4.81
N SER A 38 -13.61 -3.39 5.31
CA SER A 38 -12.38 -2.85 4.75
C SER A 38 -11.23 -3.30 5.63
N ARG A 39 -10.34 -4.11 5.06
CA ARG A 39 -9.14 -4.57 5.76
C ARG A 39 -8.27 -3.37 6.08
N ASN A 40 -7.84 -3.27 7.33
CA ASN A 40 -6.77 -2.36 7.68
C ASN A 40 -5.45 -3.02 7.28
N GLU A 41 -5.16 -3.04 5.98
CA GLU A 41 -3.80 -3.37 5.56
C GLU A 41 -2.89 -2.26 6.10
N PRO A 42 -1.77 -2.60 6.77
CA PRO A 42 -0.77 -1.59 7.06
C PRO A 42 -0.40 -0.98 5.72
N ALA A 43 -0.72 0.31 5.54
CA ALA A 43 -0.29 1.07 4.37
C ALA A 43 1.19 0.74 4.17
N SER A 44 1.53 0.18 3.01
CA SER A 44 2.91 -0.16 2.70
C SER A 44 3.78 1.02 3.10
N SER A 45 4.65 0.75 4.07
CA SER A 45 5.48 1.73 4.72
C SER A 45 6.22 2.53 3.66
N GLU A 46 5.98 3.84 3.73
CA GLU A 46 6.64 4.92 3.02
C GLU A 46 6.13 5.22 1.59
N PRO A 47 5.69 6.46 1.32
CA PRO A 47 5.51 6.92 -0.06
C PRO A 47 6.83 6.74 -0.81
N PRO A 48 6.81 6.31 -2.09
CA PRO A 48 8.03 6.12 -2.84
C PRO A 48 8.86 7.40 -2.78
N GLY A 49 10.06 7.31 -2.22
CA GLY A 49 10.97 8.45 -2.17
C GLY A 49 11.26 8.98 -3.57
N LYS A 50 11.76 10.22 -3.67
CA LYS A 50 12.06 10.88 -4.96
C LYS A 50 12.94 10.04 -5.90
N ALA A 51 13.79 9.17 -5.36
CA ALA A 51 14.62 8.24 -6.14
C ALA A 51 13.80 7.10 -6.76
N SER A 52 12.82 6.56 -6.03
CA SER A 52 11.89 5.55 -6.53
C SER A 52 10.95 6.12 -7.60
N GLU A 53 10.52 7.38 -7.46
CA GLU A 53 9.77 8.08 -8.51
C GLU A 53 10.62 8.32 -9.77
N TRP A 54 11.88 8.78 -9.58
CA TRP A 54 12.83 8.94 -10.68
C TRP A 54 13.06 7.62 -11.42
N LEU A 55 13.26 6.50 -10.71
CA LEU A 55 13.46 5.18 -11.31
C LEU A 55 12.26 4.75 -12.18
N ARG A 56 11.02 5.03 -11.74
CA ARG A 56 9.82 4.75 -12.55
C ARG A 56 9.83 5.53 -13.87
N THR A 57 10.26 6.78 -13.86
CA THR A 57 10.40 7.59 -15.09
C THR A 57 11.59 7.18 -15.95
N ALA A 58 12.65 6.66 -15.32
CA ALA A 58 13.89 6.23 -15.98
C ALA A 58 13.91 4.75 -16.39
N LYS A 59 12.81 4.00 -16.19
CA LYS A 59 12.70 2.53 -16.38
C LYS A 59 13.11 2.03 -17.78
N GLY A 60 13.15 2.91 -18.78
CA GLY A 60 13.65 2.58 -20.13
C GLY A 60 15.14 2.86 -20.38
N SER A 61 15.79 3.62 -19.49
CA SER A 61 17.18 4.09 -19.66
C SER A 61 18.12 3.59 -18.56
N VAL A 62 17.57 3.08 -17.45
CA VAL A 62 18.33 2.64 -16.28
C VAL A 62 17.82 1.27 -15.85
N GLN A 63 18.73 0.30 -15.79
CA GLN A 63 18.47 -1.04 -15.25
C GLN A 63 19.06 -1.09 -13.84
N LEU A 64 18.21 -1.37 -12.86
CA LEU A 64 18.64 -1.55 -11.47
C LEU A 64 19.28 -2.93 -11.34
N ALA A 65 20.51 -3.00 -10.82
CA ALA A 65 21.09 -4.29 -10.46
C ALA A 65 20.37 -4.89 -9.21
N PRO A 66 20.42 -6.22 -9.00
CA PRO A 66 19.70 -6.89 -7.92
C PRO A 66 19.98 -6.38 -6.50
N ASP A 67 21.18 -5.81 -6.28
CA ASP A 67 21.67 -5.32 -4.99
C ASP A 67 21.85 -3.79 -4.94
N GLU A 68 21.33 -3.07 -5.93
CA GLU A 68 21.51 -1.61 -6.06
C GLU A 68 20.27 -0.85 -5.57
N SER A 69 20.48 0.19 -4.76
CA SER A 69 19.36 1.04 -4.32
C SER A 69 18.94 2.02 -5.43
N PRO A 70 17.68 2.49 -5.43
CA PRO A 70 17.23 3.52 -6.37
C PRO A 70 18.05 4.82 -6.30
N ASP A 71 18.61 5.16 -5.13
CA ASP A 71 19.48 6.32 -4.98
C ASP A 71 20.87 6.08 -5.60
N ASP A 72 21.44 4.88 -5.47
CA ASP A 72 22.72 4.51 -6.10
C ASP A 72 22.63 4.58 -7.62
N ALA A 73 21.56 4.01 -8.20
CA ALA A 73 21.31 4.06 -9.64
C ALA A 73 21.13 5.51 -10.14
N ARG A 74 20.47 6.36 -9.34
CA ARG A 74 20.31 7.79 -9.66
C ARG A 74 21.64 8.53 -9.64
N MET A 75 22.47 8.28 -8.63
CA MET A 75 23.80 8.87 -8.52
C MET A 75 24.68 8.41 -9.68
N GLY A 76 24.74 7.11 -9.98
CA GLY A 76 25.49 6.55 -11.11
C GLY A 76 25.09 7.14 -12.45
N TYR A 77 23.78 7.28 -12.70
CA TYR A 77 23.26 7.93 -13.90
C TYR A 77 23.74 9.38 -14.04
N TYR A 78 23.62 10.20 -12.98
CA TYR A 78 24.02 11.60 -13.05
C TYR A 78 25.53 11.80 -13.11
N THR A 79 26.29 10.99 -12.38
CA THR A 79 27.75 10.98 -12.43
C THR A 79 28.25 10.69 -13.84
N THR A 80 27.64 9.71 -14.51
CA THR A 80 27.95 9.38 -15.91
C THR A 80 27.50 10.50 -16.86
N LYS A 81 26.26 10.98 -16.71
CA LYS A 81 25.67 12.01 -17.58
C LYS A 81 26.44 13.33 -17.56
N PHE A 82 26.98 13.72 -16.40
CA PHE A 82 27.69 14.99 -16.22
C PHE A 82 29.21 14.85 -16.15
N GLY A 83 29.75 13.64 -16.36
CA GLY A 83 31.20 13.41 -16.39
C GLY A 83 31.89 13.71 -15.05
N LEU A 84 31.22 13.46 -13.93
CA LEU A 84 31.72 13.75 -12.58
C LEU A 84 32.72 12.70 -12.06
N ASN A 85 33.06 11.69 -12.87
CA ASN A 85 34.03 10.62 -12.59
C ASN A 85 35.50 11.02 -12.91
N ARG A 86 35.90 12.27 -12.67
CA ARG A 86 37.28 12.72 -12.93
C ARG A 86 38.12 12.80 -11.66
#